data_AF-A0A1J4JE82-F1
#
_entry.id   AF-A0A1J4JE82-F1
#
_cell.length_a   1.000
_cell.length_b   1.000
_cell.length_c   1.000
_cell.angle_alpha   90.00
_cell.angle_beta   90.00
_cell.angle_gamma   90.00
#
_symmetry.space_group_name_H-M   'P 1'
#
loop_
_entity.id
_entity.type
_entity.pdbx_description
1 polymer ?
#
loop_
_entity_poly.entity_id
_entity_poly.type
_entity_poly.pdbx_seq_one_letter_code
_entity_poly.pdbx_strand_id
1 'polypeptide(L)'
;MEGIFFADRARGIYGLNDGSFFLTYPNTFTPICSPFYIPPPYRIYTSSEIDPYIACFSNNGVIFIFNAEKYQCVITATLPPIKSIITKVKILSGGKRIELITEGEKLLYDGYWRLIEEDPDKLVIKSDQKIVSQCSVLEDEVCNACREGDIDAFKKSVERYCIYLAEYTPVDKFLDSWFELVNRTSKMGPKALQILSDVIDILGSFELVQPHIDELRMAISTV
;
A
#
# COMPACT_ATOMS: atom_id res chain seq x y z
N MET A 1 -36.27 -7.57 -24.46
CA MET A 1 -35.38 -6.88 -23.50
C MET A 1 -33.96 -7.06 -23.99
N GLU A 2 -33.60 -6.38 -25.08
CA GLU A 2 -32.22 -6.37 -25.55
C GLU A 2 -31.44 -5.33 -24.75
N GLY A 3 -30.17 -5.61 -24.45
CA GLY A 3 -29.28 -4.66 -23.80
C GLY A 3 -29.26 -4.67 -22.27
N ILE A 4 -30.10 -5.46 -21.57
CA ILE A 4 -29.94 -5.68 -20.13
C ILE A 4 -28.65 -6.47 -19.88
N PHE A 5 -27.74 -5.92 -19.09
CA PHE A 5 -26.53 -6.64 -18.65
C PHE A 5 -26.55 -7.02 -17.17
N PHE A 6 -27.46 -6.43 -16.39
CA PHE A 6 -27.63 -6.73 -14.99
C PHE A 6 -29.10 -6.60 -14.58
N ALA A 7 -29.60 -7.53 -13.78
CA ALA A 7 -30.91 -7.44 -13.16
C ALA A 7 -30.90 -8.12 -11.78
N ASP A 8 -31.38 -7.41 -10.77
CA ASP A 8 -31.69 -7.96 -9.45
C ASP A 8 -33.17 -7.73 -9.18
N ARG A 9 -33.94 -8.78 -9.45
CA ARG A 9 -35.40 -8.73 -9.37
C ARG A 9 -35.89 -8.60 -7.93
N ALA A 10 -35.17 -9.16 -6.95
CA ALA A 10 -35.56 -9.10 -5.54
C ALA A 10 -35.45 -7.66 -5.01
N ARG A 11 -34.36 -6.96 -5.38
CA ARG A 11 -34.17 -5.54 -5.05
C ARG A 11 -34.92 -4.58 -5.97
N GLY A 12 -35.47 -5.08 -7.07
CA GLY A 12 -36.22 -4.28 -8.04
C GLY A 12 -35.30 -3.35 -8.83
N ILE A 13 -34.23 -3.88 -9.44
CA ILE A 13 -33.32 -3.07 -10.25
C ILE A 13 -32.88 -3.79 -11.52
N TYR A 14 -32.56 -3.02 -12.56
CA TYR A 14 -31.85 -3.52 -13.74
C TYR A 14 -31.06 -2.41 -14.44
N GLY A 15 -30.01 -2.81 -15.16
CA GLY A 15 -29.13 -1.91 -15.91
C GLY A 15 -29.01 -2.32 -17.38
N LEU A 16 -28.96 -1.31 -18.26
CA LEU A 16 -28.79 -1.46 -19.69
C LEU A 16 -27.40 -1.02 -20.14
N ASN A 17 -26.87 -1.63 -21.20
CA ASN A 17 -25.55 -1.32 -21.76
C ASN A 17 -25.40 0.13 -22.25
N ASP A 18 -26.50 0.83 -22.48
CA ASP A 18 -26.52 2.23 -22.94
C ASP A 18 -26.31 3.26 -21.81
N GLY A 19 -26.15 2.81 -20.56
CA GLY A 19 -26.02 3.67 -19.39
C GLY A 19 -27.29 3.82 -18.56
N SER A 20 -28.43 3.29 -19.02
CA SER A 20 -29.70 3.42 -18.30
C SER A 20 -29.80 2.46 -17.13
N PHE A 21 -30.01 3.00 -15.94
CA PHE A 21 -30.25 2.25 -14.70
C PHE A 21 -31.66 2.50 -14.17
N PHE A 22 -32.41 1.42 -13.91
CA PHE A 22 -33.80 1.49 -13.51
C PHE A 22 -34.00 0.96 -12.09
N LEU A 23 -34.83 1.68 -11.34
CA LEU A 23 -35.44 1.21 -10.10
C LEU A 23 -36.89 0.81 -10.39
N THR A 24 -37.28 -0.39 -9.98
CA THR A 24 -38.56 -1.03 -10.22
C THR A 24 -39.22 -1.45 -8.91
N TYR A 25 -40.52 -1.76 -8.97
CA TYR A 25 -41.13 -2.42 -7.81
C TYR A 25 -40.46 -3.78 -7.59
N PRO A 26 -40.10 -4.15 -6.34
CA PRO A 26 -39.52 -5.44 -6.03
C PRO A 26 -40.32 -6.58 -6.64
N ASN A 27 -39.61 -7.58 -7.16
CA ASN A 27 -40.17 -8.73 -7.88
C ASN A 27 -40.84 -8.42 -9.23
N THR A 28 -40.75 -7.18 -9.72
CA THR A 28 -41.29 -6.74 -11.02
C THR A 28 -40.22 -6.07 -11.88
N PHE A 29 -40.55 -5.82 -13.15
CA PHE A 29 -39.75 -4.97 -14.04
C PHE A 29 -40.43 -3.62 -14.33
N THR A 30 -41.44 -3.26 -13.54
CA THR A 30 -42.19 -2.02 -13.72
C THR A 30 -41.40 -0.87 -13.11
N PRO A 31 -40.88 0.08 -13.90
CA PRO A 31 -40.12 1.21 -13.38
C PRO A 31 -40.97 2.09 -12.47
N ILE A 32 -40.38 2.53 -11.37
CA ILE A 32 -41.02 3.45 -10.41
C ILE A 32 -40.78 4.91 -10.83
N CYS A 33 -39.62 5.17 -11.44
CA CYS A 33 -39.21 6.50 -11.88
C CYS A 33 -38.53 6.43 -13.26
N SER A 34 -38.20 7.61 -13.80
CA SER A 34 -37.36 7.70 -15.00
C SER A 34 -35.99 7.07 -14.75
N PRO A 35 -35.35 6.47 -15.75
CA PRO A 35 -34.05 5.86 -15.58
C PRO A 35 -33.00 6.90 -15.16
N PHE A 36 -32.06 6.45 -14.34
CA PHE A 36 -30.84 7.19 -14.07
C PHE A 36 -29.84 6.90 -15.17
N TYR A 37 -29.11 7.94 -15.59
CA TYR A 37 -28.03 7.77 -16.56
C TYR A 37 -26.70 7.63 -15.83
N ILE A 38 -26.00 6.54 -16.11
CA ILE A 38 -24.68 6.22 -15.58
C ILE A 38 -23.73 6.08 -16.78
N PRO A 39 -22.62 6.85 -16.86
CA PRO A 39 -21.73 6.80 -18.01
C PRO A 39 -21.26 5.38 -18.32
N PRO A 40 -21.54 4.84 -19.52
CA PRO A 40 -21.15 3.49 -19.89
C PRO A 40 -19.68 3.39 -20.33
N PRO A 41 -19.02 2.22 -20.19
CA PRO A 41 -19.53 1.06 -19.45
C PRO A 41 -19.53 1.32 -17.94
N TYR A 42 -20.48 0.71 -17.24
CA TYR A 42 -20.58 0.77 -15.80
C TYR A 42 -20.83 -0.60 -15.20
N ARG A 43 -20.52 -0.74 -13.91
CA ARG A 43 -20.69 -1.97 -13.14
C ARG A 43 -21.62 -1.70 -11.97
N ILE A 44 -22.41 -2.69 -11.60
CA ILE A 44 -23.35 -2.62 -10.48
C ILE A 44 -22.86 -3.58 -9.40
N TYR A 45 -22.76 -3.08 -8.17
CA TYR A 45 -22.44 -3.84 -6.98
C TYR A 45 -23.63 -3.79 -6.02
N THR A 46 -24.10 -4.99 -5.67
CA THR A 46 -25.15 -5.23 -4.70
C THR A 46 -24.70 -6.32 -3.75
N SER A 47 -24.93 -6.14 -2.46
CA SER A 47 -24.73 -7.18 -1.45
C SER A 47 -25.74 -7.01 -0.33
N SER A 48 -25.95 -8.04 0.47
CA SER A 48 -26.77 -7.95 1.69
C SER A 48 -26.19 -6.96 2.70
N GLU A 49 -24.88 -6.71 2.67
CA GLU A 49 -24.19 -5.82 3.62
C GLU A 49 -24.44 -4.34 3.35
N ILE A 50 -24.78 -3.99 2.11
CA ILE A 50 -25.11 -2.61 1.73
C ILE A 50 -26.59 -2.41 1.48
N ASP A 51 -27.44 -3.42 1.64
CA ASP A 51 -28.89 -3.28 1.47
C ASP A 51 -29.44 -2.22 2.44
N PRO A 52 -30.34 -1.31 2.01
CA PRO A 52 -31.05 -1.22 0.72
C PRO A 52 -30.33 -0.38 -0.37
N TYR A 53 -29.02 -0.19 -0.25
CA TYR A 53 -28.22 0.61 -1.17
C TYR A 53 -27.62 -0.21 -2.32
N ILE A 54 -27.38 0.48 -3.43
CA ILE A 54 -26.78 -0.07 -4.65
C ILE A 54 -25.63 0.85 -5.03
N ALA A 55 -24.45 0.28 -5.26
CA ALA A 55 -23.30 1.03 -5.75
C ALA A 55 -23.10 0.77 -7.24
N CYS A 56 -23.05 1.83 -8.04
CA CYS A 56 -22.71 1.75 -9.46
C CYS A 56 -21.39 2.46 -9.71
N PHE A 57 -20.50 1.82 -10.47
CA PHE A 57 -19.18 2.32 -10.81
C PHE A 57 -19.12 2.55 -12.31
N SER A 58 -18.86 3.78 -12.71
CA SER A 58 -18.71 4.14 -14.12
C SER A 58 -17.25 4.13 -14.56
N ASN A 59 -17.01 3.96 -15.86
CA ASN A 59 -15.67 3.92 -16.46
C ASN A 59 -14.86 5.21 -16.27
N ASN A 60 -15.51 6.35 -16.07
CA ASN A 60 -14.86 7.63 -15.85
C ASN A 60 -14.41 7.82 -14.39
N GLY A 61 -14.53 6.77 -13.56
CA GLY A 61 -14.11 6.78 -12.18
C GLY A 61 -15.11 7.45 -11.24
N VAL A 62 -16.41 7.51 -11.58
CA VAL A 62 -17.44 8.02 -10.67
C VAL A 62 -18.23 6.87 -10.04
N ILE A 63 -18.43 6.94 -8.73
CA ILE A 63 -19.34 6.07 -7.98
C ILE A 63 -20.68 6.77 -7.73
N PHE A 64 -21.77 6.04 -7.99
CA PHE A 64 -23.14 6.44 -7.71
C PHE A 64 -23.72 5.50 -6.66
N ILE A 65 -24.24 6.04 -5.57
CA ILE A 65 -24.97 5.27 -4.55
C ILE A 65 -26.45 5.58 -4.69
N PHE A 66 -27.24 4.55 -4.95
CA PHE A 66 -28.70 4.63 -4.97
C PHE A 66 -29.27 4.01 -3.71
N ASN A 67 -30.36 4.58 -3.20
CA ASN A 67 -31.18 3.96 -2.18
C ASN A 67 -32.43 3.41 -2.85
N ALA A 68 -32.59 2.09 -2.83
CA ALA A 68 -33.69 1.40 -3.51
C ALA A 68 -35.06 1.69 -2.88
N GLU A 69 -35.13 1.88 -1.56
CA GLU A 69 -36.39 2.18 -0.85
C GLU A 69 -36.89 3.61 -1.09
N LYS A 70 -35.95 4.56 -1.23
CA LYS A 70 -36.25 5.98 -1.45
C LYS A 70 -36.26 6.38 -2.92
N TYR A 71 -35.95 5.45 -3.82
CA TYR A 71 -35.95 5.63 -5.26
C TYR A 71 -35.09 6.79 -5.78
N GLN A 72 -33.94 7.03 -5.14
CA GLN A 72 -33.08 8.17 -5.45
C GLN A 72 -31.59 7.84 -5.40
N CYS A 73 -30.81 8.61 -6.16
CA CYS A 73 -29.37 8.69 -5.99
C CYS A 73 -29.04 9.54 -4.76
N VAL A 74 -28.32 8.98 -3.78
CA VAL A 74 -27.96 9.66 -2.53
C VAL A 74 -26.54 10.21 -2.54
N ILE A 75 -25.62 9.59 -3.28
CA ILE A 75 -24.24 10.06 -3.44
C ILE A 75 -23.82 9.93 -4.89
N THR A 76 -23.17 10.96 -5.41
CA THR A 76 -22.34 10.92 -6.61
C THR A 76 -20.97 11.45 -6.24
N ALA A 77 -19.93 10.67 -6.44
CA ALA A 77 -18.56 11.07 -6.08
C ALA A 77 -17.55 10.52 -7.09
N THR A 78 -16.56 11.33 -7.45
CA THR A 78 -15.37 10.83 -8.17
C THR A 78 -14.58 9.94 -7.22
N LEU A 79 -14.25 8.73 -7.63
CA LEU A 79 -13.37 7.82 -6.89
C LEU A 79 -12.01 8.47 -6.67
N PRO A 80 -11.35 8.19 -5.52
CA PRO A 80 -9.98 8.61 -5.34
C PRO A 80 -9.07 7.82 -6.30
N PRO A 81 -7.83 8.28 -6.54
CA PRO A 81 -6.87 7.56 -7.37
C PRO A 81 -6.40 6.28 -6.67
N ILE A 82 -7.24 5.24 -6.73
CA ILE A 82 -6.99 3.91 -6.16
C ILE A 82 -6.15 3.13 -7.16
N LYS A 83 -4.99 2.62 -6.71
CA LYS A 83 -4.08 1.80 -7.54
C LYS A 83 -4.32 0.29 -7.39
N SER A 84 -5.27 -0.11 -6.55
CA SER A 84 -5.55 -1.50 -6.16
C SER A 84 -7.01 -1.89 -6.43
N ILE A 85 -7.33 -3.17 -6.26
CA ILE A 85 -8.69 -3.67 -6.47
C ILE A 85 -9.56 -3.30 -5.25
N ILE A 86 -10.73 -2.69 -5.48
CA ILE A 86 -11.75 -2.50 -4.45
C ILE A 86 -12.35 -3.88 -4.13
N THR A 87 -12.12 -4.37 -2.92
CA THR A 87 -12.57 -5.69 -2.48
C THR A 87 -13.93 -5.61 -1.78
N LYS A 88 -14.24 -4.47 -1.15
CA LYS A 88 -15.50 -4.30 -0.40
C LYS A 88 -15.93 -2.84 -0.34
N VAL A 89 -17.25 -2.63 -0.37
CA VAL A 89 -17.89 -1.33 -0.17
C VAL A 89 -18.84 -1.43 1.02
N LYS A 90 -18.80 -0.44 1.92
CA LYS A 90 -19.81 -0.28 2.96
C LYS A 90 -20.46 1.10 2.87
N ILE A 91 -21.74 1.16 3.18
CA ILE A 91 -22.51 2.39 3.23
C ILE A 91 -22.83 2.70 4.69
N LEU A 92 -22.39 3.86 5.16
CA LEU A 92 -22.48 4.27 6.56
C LEU A 92 -23.41 5.48 6.71
N SER A 93 -23.82 5.73 7.95
CA SER A 93 -24.60 6.92 8.34
C SER A 93 -25.86 7.15 7.48
N GLY A 94 -26.56 6.07 7.11
CA GLY A 94 -27.79 6.13 6.33
C GLY A 94 -27.60 6.65 4.90
N GLY A 95 -26.50 6.27 4.24
CA GLY A 95 -26.24 6.66 2.85
C GLY A 95 -25.54 8.00 2.69
N LYS A 96 -24.90 8.51 3.76
CA LYS A 96 -24.13 9.77 3.73
C LYS A 96 -22.63 9.58 3.60
N ARG A 97 -22.14 8.37 3.91
CA ARG A 97 -20.72 8.05 3.91
C ARG A 97 -20.47 6.71 3.22
N ILE A 98 -19.34 6.61 2.52
CA ILE A 98 -18.91 5.40 1.81
C ILE A 98 -17.57 4.99 2.37
N GLU A 99 -17.45 3.75 2.82
CA GLU A 99 -16.16 3.14 3.14
C GLU A 99 -15.79 2.19 2.00
N LEU A 100 -14.68 2.46 1.32
CA LEU A 100 -14.08 1.56 0.34
C LEU A 100 -12.93 0.83 1.01
N ILE A 101 -12.93 -0.49 0.89
CA ILE A 101 -11.83 -1.33 1.31
C ILE A 101 -11.22 -1.89 0.04
N THR A 102 -9.92 -1.70 -0.11
CA THR A 102 -9.12 -2.27 -1.20
C THR A 102 -8.23 -3.36 -0.63
N GLU A 103 -7.37 -3.95 -1.46
CA GLU A 103 -6.39 -4.93 -0.99
C GLU A 103 -5.39 -4.34 0.02
N GLY A 104 -5.06 -3.04 -0.05
CA GLY A 104 -4.01 -2.41 0.75
C GLY A 104 -4.38 -1.08 1.42
N GLU A 105 -5.58 -0.56 1.18
CA GLU A 105 -6.03 0.70 1.79
C GLU A 105 -7.51 0.66 2.12
N LYS A 106 -7.88 1.47 3.12
CA LYS A 106 -9.24 1.72 3.53
C LYS A 106 -9.51 3.21 3.44
N LEU A 107 -10.50 3.57 2.63
CA LEU A 107 -10.84 4.95 2.31
C LEU A 107 -12.26 5.26 2.77
N LEU A 108 -12.48 6.46 3.29
CA LEU A 108 -13.79 6.98 3.65
C LEU A 108 -14.12 8.23 2.86
N TYR A 109 -15.31 8.23 2.28
CA TYR A 109 -15.94 9.41 1.73
C TYR A 109 -16.95 9.99 2.73
N ASP A 110 -16.79 11.27 3.05
CA ASP A 110 -17.76 12.06 3.82
C ASP A 110 -17.87 13.51 3.31
N GLY A 111 -17.93 13.65 1.99
CA GLY A 111 -17.85 14.92 1.26
C GLY A 111 -16.52 15.10 0.54
N TYR A 112 -15.48 14.40 1.00
CA TYR A 112 -14.21 14.19 0.32
C TYR A 112 -13.63 12.84 0.76
N TRP A 113 -12.67 12.32 -0.01
CA TRP A 113 -12.00 11.06 0.33
C TRP A 113 -10.89 11.26 1.35
N ARG A 114 -10.82 10.36 2.31
CA ARG A 114 -9.75 10.29 3.32
C ARG A 114 -9.26 8.86 3.45
N LEU A 115 -7.95 8.69 3.50
CA LEU A 115 -7.32 7.44 3.89
C LEU A 115 -7.51 7.24 5.40
N ILE A 116 -8.13 6.13 5.81
CA ILE A 116 -8.32 5.76 7.21
C ILE A 116 -7.25 4.77 7.66
N GLU A 117 -6.90 3.84 6.77
CA GLU A 117 -5.98 2.75 7.06
C GLU A 117 -5.23 2.41 5.79
N GLU A 118 -3.93 2.19 5.90
CA GLU A 118 -3.06 1.76 4.81
C GLU A 118 -2.21 0.60 5.33
N ASP A 119 -2.17 -0.49 4.58
CA ASP A 119 -1.33 -1.65 4.86
C ASP A 119 0.06 -1.38 4.28
N PRO A 120 1.06 -1.02 5.11
CA PRO A 120 2.38 -0.62 4.64
C PRO A 120 3.11 -1.75 3.90
N ASP A 121 2.72 -3.01 4.15
CA ASP A 121 3.31 -4.18 3.49
C ASP A 121 2.76 -4.45 2.09
N LYS A 122 1.64 -3.81 1.70
CA LYS A 122 0.98 -3.97 0.39
C LYS A 122 1.10 -2.79 -0.53
N LEU A 123 1.74 -1.70 -0.10
CA LEU A 123 2.28 -0.74 -1.05
C LEU A 123 3.19 -1.53 -1.99
N VAL A 124 2.91 -1.50 -3.30
CA VAL A 124 3.85 -1.92 -4.34
C VAL A 124 4.98 -0.89 -4.36
N ILE A 125 5.74 -0.86 -3.27
CA ILE A 125 7.06 -0.28 -3.18
C ILE A 125 7.90 -1.21 -4.05
N LYS A 126 8.46 -0.69 -5.15
CA LYS A 126 9.46 -1.46 -5.92
C LYS A 126 10.42 -2.06 -4.89
N SER A 127 10.75 -3.35 -4.97
CA SER A 127 11.63 -4.04 -4.00
C SER A 127 12.79 -3.16 -3.55
N ASP A 128 13.39 -2.46 -4.52
CA ASP A 128 14.50 -1.52 -4.35
C ASP A 128 14.18 -0.36 -3.39
N GLN A 129 12.97 0.21 -3.42
CA GLN A 129 12.55 1.27 -2.50
C GLN A 129 12.29 0.74 -1.08
N LYS A 130 11.84 -0.52 -0.92
CA LYS A 130 11.67 -1.13 0.40
C LYS A 130 13.04 -1.39 1.03
N ILE A 131 13.97 -1.89 0.22
CA ILE A 131 15.37 -2.10 0.60
C ILE A 131 15.99 -0.75 0.98
N VAL A 132 15.84 0.29 0.15
CA VAL A 132 16.36 1.64 0.46
C VAL A 132 15.74 2.21 1.73
N SER A 133 14.42 2.10 1.91
CA SER A 133 13.75 2.60 3.12
C SER A 133 14.24 1.87 4.37
N GLN A 134 14.41 0.56 4.30
CA GLN A 134 14.91 -0.23 5.43
C GLN A 134 16.39 0.06 5.70
N CYS A 135 17.22 0.27 4.66
CA CYS A 135 18.59 0.74 4.79
C CYS A 135 18.63 2.10 5.51
N SER A 136 17.79 3.07 5.14
CA SER A 136 17.74 4.37 5.81
C SER A 136 17.38 4.26 7.29
N VAL A 137 16.42 3.40 7.65
CA VAL A 137 16.07 3.15 9.06
C VAL A 137 17.25 2.57 9.82
N LEU A 138 17.94 1.57 9.25
CA LEU A 138 19.10 0.93 9.88
C LEU A 138 20.31 1.88 9.97
N GLU A 139 20.52 2.74 8.98
CA GLU A 139 21.54 3.80 9.01
C GLU A 139 21.28 4.81 10.12
N ASP A 140 20.01 5.21 10.31
CA ASP A 140 19.62 6.10 11.39
C ASP A 140 19.86 5.45 12.77
N GLU A 141 19.57 4.15 12.92
CA GLU A 141 19.90 3.40 14.15
C GLU A 141 21.42 3.43 14.44
N VAL A 142 22.26 3.15 13.43
CA VAL A 142 23.72 3.21 13.55
C VAL A 142 24.19 4.63 13.92
N CYS A 143 23.63 5.65 13.26
CA CYS A 143 23.98 7.04 13.52
C CYS A 143 23.56 7.49 14.92
N ASN A 144 22.39 7.07 15.40
CA ASN A 144 21.91 7.41 16.74
C ASN A 144 22.77 6.75 17.81
N ALA A 145 23.08 5.45 17.68
CA ALA A 145 24.00 4.77 18.60
C ALA A 145 25.39 5.43 18.61
N CYS A 146 25.87 5.87 17.44
CA CYS A 146 27.11 6.63 17.33
C CYS A 146 27.06 7.97 18.08
N ARG A 147 25.98 8.75 17.92
CA ARG A 147 25.79 10.04 18.62
C ARG A 147 25.67 9.88 20.13
N GLU A 148 25.01 8.84 20.59
CA GLU A 148 24.80 8.56 22.01
C GLU A 148 26.05 7.96 22.68
N GLY A 149 27.01 7.46 21.88
CA GLY A 149 28.23 6.83 22.38
C GLY A 149 28.00 5.45 23.01
N ASP A 150 26.84 4.84 22.77
CA ASP A 150 26.48 3.52 23.26
C ASP A 150 27.10 2.44 22.35
N ILE A 151 28.17 1.81 22.83
CA ILE A 151 28.94 0.80 22.09
C ILE A 151 28.13 -0.47 21.84
N ASP A 152 27.27 -0.88 22.78
CA ASP A 152 26.48 -2.11 22.65
C ASP A 152 25.33 -1.91 21.66
N ALA A 153 24.66 -0.76 21.72
CA ALA A 153 23.67 -0.37 20.73
C ALA A 153 24.30 -0.20 19.33
N PHE A 154 25.52 0.34 19.27
CA PHE A 154 26.27 0.49 18.02
C PHE A 154 26.58 -0.87 17.40
N LYS A 155 27.11 -1.82 18.19
CA LYS A 155 27.37 -3.20 17.74
C LYS A 155 26.14 -3.84 17.11
N LYS A 156 25.03 -3.83 17.83
CA LYS A 156 23.78 -4.45 17.37
C LYS A 156 23.23 -3.80 16.09
N SER A 157 23.32 -2.47 15.99
CA SER A 157 22.81 -1.72 14.84
C SER A 157 23.66 -1.95 13.59
N VAL A 158 24.99 -1.95 13.75
CA VAL A 158 25.95 -2.21 12.66
C VAL A 158 25.80 -3.63 12.13
N GLU A 159 25.70 -4.63 13.00
CA GLU A 159 25.49 -6.04 12.58
C GLU A 159 24.23 -6.16 11.72
N ARG A 160 23.10 -5.62 12.21
CA ARG A 160 21.82 -5.63 11.47
C ARG A 160 21.91 -4.91 10.13
N TYR A 161 22.55 -3.75 10.10
CA TYR A 161 22.73 -2.97 8.88
C TYR A 161 23.57 -3.72 7.84
N CYS A 162 24.72 -4.26 8.23
CA CYS A 162 25.64 -4.93 7.32
C CYS A 162 25.05 -6.23 6.77
N ILE A 163 24.37 -7.03 7.61
CA ILE A 163 23.66 -8.24 7.17
C ILE A 163 22.57 -7.87 6.17
N TYR A 164 21.77 -6.85 6.46
CA TYR A 164 20.69 -6.43 5.57
C TYR A 164 21.23 -5.96 4.20
N LEU A 165 22.32 -5.19 4.19
CA LEU A 165 22.95 -4.80 2.93
C LEU A 165 23.47 -6.02 2.16
N ALA A 166 24.14 -6.96 2.83
CA ALA A 166 24.68 -8.15 2.20
C ALA A 166 23.59 -9.07 1.60
N GLU A 167 22.41 -9.12 2.21
CA GLU A 167 21.28 -9.93 1.73
C GLU A 167 20.54 -9.30 0.55
N TYR A 168 20.33 -7.98 0.57
CA TYR A 168 19.34 -7.34 -0.29
C TYR A 168 19.90 -6.32 -1.28
N THR A 169 21.19 -6.00 -1.25
CA THR A 169 21.78 -5.00 -2.17
C THR A 169 22.79 -5.62 -3.14
N PRO A 170 22.97 -5.04 -4.35
CA PRO A 170 24.09 -5.39 -5.21
C PRO A 170 25.43 -5.10 -4.52
N VAL A 171 26.45 -5.90 -4.83
CA VAL A 171 27.78 -5.83 -4.19
C VAL A 171 28.40 -4.43 -4.25
N ASP A 172 28.25 -3.71 -5.37
CA ASP A 172 28.80 -2.35 -5.52
C ASP A 172 28.23 -1.39 -4.46
N LYS A 173 26.91 -1.46 -4.21
CA LYS A 173 26.26 -0.63 -3.19
C LYS A 173 26.66 -1.04 -1.78
N PHE A 174 26.82 -2.34 -1.55
CA PHE A 174 27.31 -2.85 -0.28
C PHE A 174 28.72 -2.29 0.03
N LEU A 175 29.63 -2.33 -0.95
CA LEU A 175 30.99 -1.82 -0.79
C LEU A 175 31.01 -0.32 -0.54
N ASP A 176 30.24 0.47 -1.30
CA ASP A 176 30.13 1.92 -1.10
C ASP A 176 29.69 2.25 0.35
N SER A 177 28.62 1.59 0.82
CA SER A 177 28.12 1.74 2.19
C SER A 177 29.13 1.28 3.24
N TRP A 178 29.88 0.21 2.98
CA TRP A 178 30.92 -0.28 3.89
C TRP A 178 32.05 0.73 4.07
N PHE A 179 32.59 1.28 2.98
CA PHE A 179 33.66 2.27 3.06
C PHE A 179 33.21 3.55 3.76
N GLU A 180 31.97 3.98 3.52
CA GLU A 180 31.40 5.11 4.24
C GLU A 180 31.28 4.82 5.75
N LEU A 181 30.81 3.62 6.10
CA LEU A 181 30.70 3.18 7.49
C LEU A 181 32.07 3.18 8.17
N VAL A 182 33.09 2.56 7.58
CA VAL A 182 34.47 2.53 8.12
C VAL A 182 35.00 3.94 8.36
N ASN A 183 34.84 4.84 7.39
CA ASN A 183 35.28 6.23 7.51
C ASN A 183 34.57 6.95 8.67
N ARG A 184 33.27 6.74 8.86
CA ARG A 184 32.52 7.32 9.99
C ARG A 184 32.94 6.70 11.32
N THR A 185 33.11 5.39 11.37
CA THR A 185 33.47 4.64 12.58
C THR A 185 34.89 4.94 13.08
N SER A 186 35.83 5.23 12.18
CA SER A 186 37.20 5.64 12.55
C SER A 186 37.23 6.82 13.54
N LYS A 187 36.24 7.72 13.45
CA LYS A 187 36.10 8.89 14.32
C LYS A 187 35.60 8.56 15.73
N MET A 188 35.09 7.35 15.95
CA MET A 188 34.62 6.86 17.26
C MET A 188 35.73 6.16 18.07
N GLY A 189 36.86 5.85 17.43
CA GLY A 189 38.03 5.25 18.06
C GLY A 189 38.10 3.72 17.96
N PRO A 190 39.16 3.11 18.53
CA PRO A 190 39.57 1.74 18.20
C PRO A 190 38.55 0.65 18.55
N LYS A 191 37.76 0.84 19.62
CA LYS A 191 36.73 -0.13 20.02
C LYS A 191 35.62 -0.28 18.99
N ALA A 192 35.27 0.81 18.28
CA ALA A 192 34.24 0.77 17.26
C ALA A 192 34.76 0.12 15.97
N LEU A 193 36.05 0.29 15.65
CA LEU A 193 36.70 -0.43 14.54
C LEU A 193 36.82 -1.94 14.82
N GLN A 194 37.01 -2.33 16.08
CA GLN A 194 36.98 -3.75 16.47
C GLN A 194 35.60 -4.37 16.20
N ILE A 195 34.51 -3.64 16.46
CA ILE A 195 33.16 -4.10 16.14
C ILE A 195 33.00 -4.36 14.63
N LEU A 196 33.51 -3.49 13.78
CA LEU A 196 33.49 -3.74 12.33
C LEU A 196 34.27 -4.99 11.96
N SER A 197 35.40 -5.25 12.63
CA SER A 197 36.19 -6.46 12.40
C SER A 197 35.41 -7.72 12.76
N ASP A 198 34.69 -7.71 13.88
CA ASP A 198 33.83 -8.83 14.30
C ASP A 198 32.71 -9.09 13.28
N VAL A 199 32.17 -8.03 12.65
CA VAL A 199 31.09 -8.12 11.66
C VAL A 199 31.57 -8.75 10.35
N ILE A 200 32.84 -8.55 9.96
CA ILE A 200 33.41 -9.18 8.76
C ILE A 200 33.31 -10.71 8.84
N ASP A 201 33.54 -11.29 10.01
CA ASP A 201 33.49 -12.74 10.17
C ASP A 201 32.06 -13.29 9.98
N ILE A 202 31.04 -12.50 10.32
CA ILE A 202 29.63 -12.82 10.05
C ILE A 202 29.37 -12.72 8.54
N LEU A 203 29.89 -11.66 7.90
CA LEU A 203 29.72 -11.39 6.48
C LEU A 203 30.39 -12.43 5.57
N GLY A 204 31.42 -13.12 6.06
CA GLY A 204 32.11 -14.18 5.32
C GLY A 204 31.21 -15.36 4.91
N SER A 205 30.02 -15.47 5.50
CA SER A 205 29.02 -16.48 5.14
C SER A 205 28.14 -16.12 3.93
N PHE A 206 28.19 -14.87 3.45
CA PHE A 206 27.37 -14.39 2.33
C PHE A 206 28.13 -14.55 1.00
N GLU A 207 27.59 -15.34 0.07
CA GLU A 207 28.24 -15.68 -1.21
C GLU A 207 28.67 -14.45 -2.03
N LEU A 208 27.89 -13.37 -1.98
CA LEU A 208 28.18 -12.12 -2.70
C LEU A 208 29.31 -11.30 -2.07
N VAL A 209 29.50 -11.43 -0.75
CA VAL A 209 30.49 -10.65 0.02
C VAL A 209 31.80 -11.41 0.19
N GLN A 210 31.74 -12.75 0.22
CA GLN A 210 32.88 -13.63 0.44
C GLN A 210 34.12 -13.30 -0.45
N PRO A 211 33.97 -12.98 -1.75
CA PRO A 211 35.12 -12.60 -2.60
C PRO A 211 35.81 -11.29 -2.19
N HIS A 212 35.15 -10.44 -1.40
CA HIS A 212 35.61 -9.10 -1.03
C HIS A 212 36.07 -9.01 0.43
N ILE A 213 36.09 -10.12 1.19
CA ILE A 213 36.42 -10.10 2.63
C ILE A 213 37.79 -9.47 2.92
N ASP A 214 38.79 -9.74 2.08
CA ASP A 214 40.13 -9.15 2.25
C ASP A 214 40.12 -7.63 2.01
N GLU A 215 39.31 -7.15 1.07
CA GLU A 215 39.09 -5.72 0.80
C GLU A 215 38.42 -5.04 2.00
N LEU A 216 37.41 -5.67 2.61
CA LEU A 216 36.75 -5.16 3.81
C LEU A 216 37.74 -5.03 4.99
N ARG A 217 38.60 -6.04 5.19
CA ARG A 217 39.62 -6.03 6.25
C ARG A 217 40.68 -4.97 6.02
N MET A 218 41.11 -4.80 4.76
CA MET A 218 42.05 -3.74 4.40
C MET A 218 41.48 -2.36 4.71
N ALA A 219 40.20 -2.12 4.40
CA ALA A 219 39.56 -0.84 4.66
C ALA A 219 39.65 -0.40 6.13
N ILE A 220 39.39 -1.32 7.06
CA ILE A 220 39.53 -1.06 8.50
C ILE A 220 40.98 -0.79 8.89
N SER A 221 41.93 -1.51 8.28
CA SER A 221 43.35 -1.42 8.63
C SER A 221 44.02 -0.13 8.12
N THR A 222 43.39 0.58 7.19
CA THR A 222 43.92 1.80 6.56
C THR A 222 43.51 3.10 7.24
N VAL A 223 42.63 3.05 8.25
CA VAL A 223 42.08 4.22 8.94
C VAL A 223 42.56 4.38 10.38
#